data_AF-A0A4Y8TAZ8-F1
#
_entry.id   AF-A0A4Y8TAZ8-F1
#
_cell.length_a   1.000
_cell.length_b   1.000
_cell.length_c   1.000
_cell.angle_alpha   90.00
_cell.angle_beta   90.00
_cell.angle_gamma   90.00
#
_symmetry.space_group_name_H-M   'P 1'
#
loop_
_entity.id
_entity.type
_entity.pdbx_description
1 polymer ?
#
loop_
_entity_poly.entity_id
_entity_poly.type
_entity_poly.pdbx_seq_one_letter_code
_entity_poly.pdbx_strand_id
1 'polypeptide(L)'
;MKNTVTSKEVNTILQGSQIDVKTIFNKCTVVTAQLPNGFIIVESSACVDPVNYDENLGAEICMKRIENKIWELEGYKLQSKLHEQKLG
;
A
#
# COMPACT_ATOMS: atom_id res chain seq x y z
N MET A 1 8.48 -25.91 0.02
CA MET A 1 8.33 -24.69 -0.81
C MET A 1 7.64 -23.63 0.02
N LYS A 2 7.97 -22.34 -0.18
CA LYS A 2 7.24 -21.24 0.46
C LYS A 2 5.82 -21.18 -0.10
N ASN A 3 4.81 -21.15 0.78
CA ASN A 3 3.39 -21.16 0.42
C ASN A 3 2.55 -20.14 1.20
N THR A 4 3.19 -19.21 1.90
CA THR A 4 2.54 -18.13 2.65
C THR A 4 3.28 -16.82 2.45
N VAL A 5 2.56 -15.70 2.51
CA VAL A 5 3.11 -14.35 2.64
C VAL A 5 3.09 -14.00 4.12
N THR A 6 4.16 -13.40 4.64
CA THR A 6 4.27 -13.09 6.07
C THR A 6 4.18 -11.60 6.35
N SER A 7 3.71 -11.23 7.54
CA SER A 7 3.69 -9.83 7.98
C SER A 7 5.08 -9.20 7.96
N LYS A 8 6.14 -9.98 8.25
CA LYS A 8 7.53 -9.50 8.16
C LYS A 8 7.89 -9.06 6.75
N GLU A 9 7.46 -9.80 5.73
CA GLU A 9 7.74 -9.47 4.33
C GLU A 9 7.00 -8.21 3.89
N VAL A 10 5.71 -8.11 4.24
CA VAL A 10 4.90 -6.92 3.95
C VAL A 10 5.46 -5.68 4.66
N ASN A 11 5.81 -5.81 5.94
CA ASN A 11 6.43 -4.73 6.70
C ASN A 11 7.78 -4.32 6.13
N THR A 12 8.59 -5.27 5.63
CA THR A 12 9.86 -4.97 4.98
C THR A 12 9.65 -4.18 3.69
N ILE A 13 8.66 -4.55 2.87
CA ILE A 13 8.30 -3.81 1.66
C ILE A 13 7.86 -2.39 2.03
N LEU A 14 6.95 -2.26 3.00
CA LEU A 14 6.41 -0.97 3.42
C LEU A 14 7.52 -0.05 3.98
N GLN A 15 8.40 -0.57 4.84
CA GLN A 15 9.55 0.18 5.40
C GLN A 15 10.58 0.58 4.35
N GLY A 16 10.75 -0.23 3.30
CA GLY A 16 11.63 0.08 2.17
C GLY A 16 10.99 0.96 1.10
N SER A 17 9.73 1.36 1.25
CA SER A 17 9.02 2.16 0.27
C SER A 17 9.29 3.66 0.43
N GLN A 18 9.39 4.38 -0.67
CA GLN A 18 9.38 5.84 -0.65
C GLN A 18 7.92 6.32 -0.54
N ILE A 19 7.62 7.10 0.49
CA ILE A 19 6.28 7.63 0.76
C ILE A 19 6.27 9.14 0.52
N ASP A 20 5.27 9.60 -0.24
CA ASP A 20 4.98 11.02 -0.44
C ASP A 20 3.51 11.29 -0.09
N VAL A 21 3.29 12.27 0.78
CA VAL A 21 1.98 12.67 1.30
C VAL A 21 1.68 14.09 0.83
N LYS A 22 0.49 14.31 0.28
CA LYS A 22 0.05 15.62 -0.19
C LYS A 22 -1.37 15.93 0.24
N THR A 23 -1.57 17.15 0.74
CA THR A 23 -2.90 17.75 0.83
C THR A 23 -3.32 18.32 -0.54
N ILE A 24 -4.50 17.93 -1.01
CA ILE A 24 -5.12 18.38 -2.27
C ILE A 24 -6.44 19.07 -1.96
N PHE A 25 -6.67 20.25 -2.57
CA PHE A 25 -7.86 21.09 -2.38
C PHE A 25 -8.21 21.37 -0.90
N ASN A 26 -7.19 21.46 -0.03
CA ASN A 26 -7.29 21.74 1.41
C ASN A 26 -8.09 20.71 2.23
N LYS A 27 -8.47 19.57 1.66
CA LYS A 27 -9.36 18.60 2.33
C LYS A 27 -9.21 17.14 1.91
N CYS A 28 -8.21 16.83 1.09
CA CYS A 28 -7.95 15.48 0.59
C CYS A 28 -6.49 15.12 0.79
N THR A 29 -6.20 14.15 1.66
CA THR A 29 -4.87 13.56 1.77
C THR A 29 -4.70 12.54 0.66
N VAL A 30 -3.66 12.68 -0.15
CA VAL A 30 -3.20 11.68 -1.11
C VAL A 30 -1.86 11.14 -0.62
N VAL A 31 -1.73 9.82 -0.54
CA VAL A 31 -0.47 9.15 -0.22
C VAL A 31 -0.04 8.32 -1.42
N THR A 32 1.18 8.55 -1.87
CA THR A 32 1.83 7.73 -2.90
C THR A 32 2.96 6.94 -2.25
N ALA A 33 3.01 5.65 -2.55
CA ALA A 33 4.05 4.74 -2.09
C ALA A 33 4.71 4.09 -3.31
N GLN A 34 5.98 4.39 -3.53
CA GLN A 34 6.82 3.64 -4.47
C GLN A 34 7.48 2.49 -3.70
N LEU A 35 7.08 1.27 -4.02
CA LEU A 35 7.61 0.05 -3.43
C LEU A 35 9.08 -0.17 -3.86
N PRO A 36 9.87 -1.01 -3.15
CA PRO A 36 11.28 -1.26 -3.49
C PRO A 36 11.51 -1.80 -4.92
N ASN A 37 10.49 -2.41 -5.53
CA ASN A 37 10.55 -2.90 -6.91
C ASN A 37 10.15 -1.84 -7.96
N GLY A 38 9.87 -0.60 -7.54
CA GLY A 38 9.43 0.50 -8.41
C GLY A 38 7.91 0.55 -8.68
N PHE A 39 7.12 -0.42 -8.20
CA PHE A 39 5.67 -0.38 -8.35
C PHE A 39 5.08 0.75 -7.49
N ILE A 40 4.11 1.50 -8.02
CA ILE A 40 3.53 2.66 -7.33
C ILE A 40 2.10 2.33 -6.89
N ILE A 41 1.83 2.53 -5.61
CA ILE A 41 0.48 2.51 -5.04
C ILE A 41 0.09 3.94 -4.69
N VAL A 42 -1.13 4.34 -5.09
CA VAL A 42 -1.73 5.62 -4.71
C VAL A 42 -3.01 5.34 -3.93
N GLU A 43 -3.15 6.03 -2.80
CA GLU A 43 -4.34 6.03 -1.96
C GLU A 43 -4.74 7.46 -1.60
N SER A 44 -6.02 7.65 -1.28
CA SER A 44 -6.52 8.97 -0.89
C SER A 44 -7.63 8.89 0.15
N SER A 45 -7.70 9.92 1.00
CA SER A 45 -8.74 10.13 1.99
C SER A 45 -9.19 11.59 1.95
N ALA A 46 -10.45 11.82 1.57
CA ALA A 46 -11.04 13.16 1.49
C ALA A 46 -12.15 13.33 2.53
N CYS A 47 -12.22 14.51 3.16
CA CYS A 47 -13.33 14.89 4.01
C CYS A 47 -14.32 15.81 3.27
N VAL A 48 -15.55 15.84 3.78
CA VAL A 48 -16.64 16.66 3.21
C VAL A 48 -16.36 18.14 3.43
N ASP A 49 -15.99 18.50 4.66
CA ASP A 49 -15.74 19.87 5.13
C ASP A 49 -14.26 20.04 5.56
N PRO A 50 -13.54 21.04 5.00
CA PRO A 50 -12.16 21.36 5.40
C PRO A 50 -11.94 21.61 6.89
N VAL A 51 -12.96 22.07 7.63
CA VAL A 51 -12.85 22.29 9.08
C VAL A 51 -12.57 20.99 9.84
N ASN A 52 -13.01 19.86 9.28
CA ASN A 52 -12.77 18.52 9.83
C ASN A 52 -11.57 17.82 9.19
N TYR A 53 -10.75 18.54 8.42
CA TYR A 53 -9.58 17.95 7.77
C TYR A 53 -8.45 17.69 8.77
N ASP A 54 -7.93 16.46 8.74
CA ASP A 54 -6.76 16.04 9.49
C ASP A 54 -5.85 15.24 8.55
N GLU A 55 -4.69 15.82 8.20
CA GLU A 55 -3.73 15.19 7.29
C GLU A 55 -3.17 13.89 7.88
N ASN A 56 -2.91 13.85 9.19
CA ASN A 56 -2.33 12.69 9.86
C ASN A 56 -3.31 11.52 9.85
N LEU A 57 -4.58 11.77 10.19
CA LEU A 57 -5.63 10.76 10.13
C LEU A 57 -5.83 10.27 8.68
N GLY A 58 -5.85 11.19 7.72
CA GLY A 58 -5.93 10.85 6.30
C GLY A 58 -4.76 9.98 5.84
N ALA A 59 -3.55 10.30 6.28
CA ALA A 59 -2.34 9.54 5.97
C ALA A 59 -2.36 8.15 6.62
N GLU A 60 -2.78 8.03 7.88
CA GLU A 60 -2.92 6.74 8.57
C GLU A 60 -3.88 5.80 7.82
N ILE A 61 -5.05 6.33 7.43
CA ILE A 61 -6.04 5.58 6.63
C ILE A 61 -5.42 5.11 5.30
N CYS A 62 -4.71 6.00 4.59
CA CYS A 62 -4.08 5.66 3.32
C CYS A 62 -2.97 4.62 3.49
N MET A 63 -2.12 4.75 4.51
CA MET A 63 -1.04 3.81 4.80
C MET A 63 -1.57 2.41 5.12
N LYS A 64 -2.67 2.30 5.88
CA LYS A 64 -3.33 1.02 6.13
C LYS A 64 -3.86 0.38 4.85
N ARG A 65 -4.41 1.17 3.93
CA ARG A 65 -4.86 0.68 2.62
C ARG A 65 -3.70 0.26 1.72
N ILE A 66 -2.58 0.99 1.76
CA ILE A 66 -1.34 0.62 1.06
C ILE A 66 -0.82 -0.72 1.58
N GLU A 67 -0.77 -0.92 2.90
CA GLU A 67 -0.38 -2.21 3.51
C GLU A 67 -1.27 -3.35 3.01
N ASN A 68 -2.59 -3.16 3.01
CA ASN A 68 -3.54 -4.15 2.49
C ASN A 68 -3.31 -4.47 1.00
N LYS A 69 -3.00 -3.47 0.17
CA LYS A 69 -2.65 -3.68 -1.24
C LYS A 69 -1.35 -4.46 -1.41
N ILE A 70 -0.34 -4.23 -0.57
CA ILE A 70 0.90 -5.02 -0.59
C ILE A 70 0.59 -6.49 -0.27
N TRP A 71 -0.25 -6.75 0.73
CA TRP A 71 -0.73 -8.10 1.05
C TRP A 71 -1.39 -8.78 -0.15
N GLU A 72 -2.33 -8.10 -0.80
CA GLU A 72 -3.04 -8.61 -1.97
C GLU A 72 -2.06 -8.94 -3.11
N LEU A 73 -1.16 -8.03 -3.44
CA LEU A 73 -0.19 -8.19 -4.54
C LEU A 73 0.82 -9.31 -4.28
N GLU A 74 1.40 -9.38 -3.08
CA GLU A 74 2.34 -10.47 -2.75
C GLU A 74 1.63 -11.83 -2.66
N GLY A 75 0.36 -11.85 -2.24
CA GLY A 75 -0.48 -13.05 -2.26
C GLY A 75 -0.72 -13.55 -3.68
N TYR A 76 -1.14 -12.66 -4.58
CA TYR A 76 -1.31 -12.96 -6.01
C TYR A 76 -0.02 -13.47 -6.64
N LYS A 77 1.10 -12.75 -6.45
CA LYS A 77 2.42 -13.12 -6.96
C LYS A 77 2.87 -14.51 -6.50
N LEU A 78 2.64 -14.85 -5.23
CA LEU A 78 2.97 -16.17 -4.70
C LEU A 78 2.10 -17.27 -5.34
N GLN A 79 0.79 -17.02 -5.46
CA GLN A 79 -0.13 -17.96 -6.08
C GLN A 79 0.24 -18.22 -7.55
N SER A 80 0.57 -17.18 -8.32
CA SER A 80 1.01 -17.30 -9.72
C SER A 80 2.28 -18.14 -9.84
N LYS A 81 3.28 -17.88 -9.00
CA LYS A 81 4.53 -18.67 -8.98
C LYS A 81 4.27 -20.15 -8.66
N LEU A 82 3.39 -20.45 -7.71
CA LEU A 82 3.04 -21.83 -7.36
C LEU A 82 2.24 -22.52 -8.48
N HIS A 83 1.46 -21.79 -9.26
CA HIS A 83 0.76 -22.32 -10.43
C HIS A 83 1.73 -22.66 -11.56
N GLU A 84 2.65 -21.76 -11.90
CA GLU A 84 3.69 -21.99 -12.92
C GLU A 84 4.55 -23.22 -12.60
N GLN A 85 4.93 -23.40 -11.34
CA GLN A 85 5.69 -24.57 -10.87
C GLN A 85 4.95 -25.91 -11.01
N LYS A 86 3.62 -25.90 -11.11
CA LYS A 86 2.82 -27.12 -11.33
C LYS A 86 2.65 -27.46 -12.81
N LEU A 87 2.89 -26.48 -13.70
CA LEU A 87 2.76 -26.66 -15.14
C LEU A 87 4.06 -27.15 -15.79
N GLY A 88 5.20 -26.94 -15.14
CA GLY A 88 6.50 -27.52 -15.51
C GLY A 88 6.76 -28.84 -14.80
#